data_AF-A0A7S2DL65-F1
#
_entry.id   AF-A0A7S2DL65-F1
#
_cell.length_a   1.000
_cell.length_b   1.000
_cell.length_c   1.000
_cell.angle_alpha   90.00
_cell.angle_beta   90.00
_cell.angle_gamma   90.00
#
_symmetry.space_group_name_H-M   'P 1'
#
loop_
_entity.id
_entity.type
_entity.pdbx_description
1 polymer ?
#
loop_
_entity_poly.entity_id
_entity_poly.type
_entity_poly.pdbx_seq_one_letter_code
_entity_poly.pdbx_strand_id
1 'polypeptide(L)'
;NRRKGISPVARMAVNLTPDVLSSLLSQLLLPDTNTVKAAENQLKAYLKNPLCIAGLLQQLAKNPNPGVRQIAAVVLRKRVSGHWKRLDAAARTVVKQSLLHALQTEGERAVRKSVV
;
A
#
# COMPACT_ATOMS: atom_id res chain seq x y z
N ASN A 1 9.02 -16.65 -29.60
CA ASN A 1 8.69 -15.37 -28.93
C ASN A 1 8.47 -15.63 -27.44
N ARG A 2 9.43 -15.30 -26.57
CA ARG A 2 9.56 -15.83 -25.20
C ARG A 2 8.47 -15.26 -24.26
N ARG A 3 7.49 -16.09 -23.90
CA ARG A 3 6.62 -15.86 -22.73
C ARG A 3 7.53 -15.81 -21.50
N LYS A 4 7.77 -14.62 -20.95
CA LYS A 4 8.38 -14.47 -19.61
C LYS A 4 7.41 -15.12 -18.62
N GLY A 5 7.68 -16.38 -18.28
CA GLY A 5 6.97 -17.11 -17.23
C GLY A 5 7.06 -16.31 -15.93
N ILE A 6 5.92 -15.81 -15.48
CA ILE A 6 5.81 -15.11 -14.20
C ILE A 6 6.14 -16.13 -13.12
N SER A 7 7.26 -15.94 -12.41
CA SER A 7 7.71 -16.83 -11.33
C SER A 7 6.59 -17.06 -10.30
N PRO A 8 6.48 -18.26 -9.68
CA PRO A 8 5.44 -18.57 -8.70
C PRO A 8 5.38 -17.56 -7.53
N VAL A 9 6.55 -17.09 -7.08
CA VAL A 9 6.70 -16.03 -6.06
C VAL A 9 6.07 -14.70 -6.51
N ALA A 10 6.17 -14.37 -7.80
CA ALA A 10 5.55 -13.16 -8.35
C ALA A 10 4.02 -13.29 -8.44
N ARG A 11 3.46 -14.51 -8.59
CA ARG A 11 2.01 -14.73 -8.54
C ARG A 11 1.44 -14.53 -7.13
N MET A 12 2.16 -14.92 -6.07
CA MET A 12 1.74 -14.66 -4.68
C MET A 12 1.83 -13.18 -4.31
N ALA A 13 2.86 -12.48 -4.79
CA ALA A 13 3.00 -11.03 -4.56
C ALA A 13 1.96 -10.17 -5.31
N VAL A 14 1.27 -10.73 -6.32
CA VAL A 14 0.32 -9.98 -7.16
C VAL A 14 -1.03 -9.77 -6.46
N ASN A 15 -1.36 -10.53 -5.42
CA ASN A 15 -2.68 -10.42 -4.76
C ASN A 15 -2.56 -10.61 -3.23
N LEU A 16 -1.81 -9.73 -2.56
CA LEU A 16 -1.86 -9.63 -1.10
C LEU A 16 -3.30 -9.29 -0.70
N THR A 17 -3.95 -10.19 0.04
CA THR A 17 -5.27 -9.91 0.61
C THR A 17 -5.15 -8.76 1.62
N PRO A 18 -6.25 -8.05 1.89
CA PRO A 18 -6.25 -6.94 2.85
C PRO A 18 -5.70 -7.32 4.22
N ASP A 19 -6.00 -8.54 4.68
CA ASP A 19 -5.54 -9.03 5.98
C ASP A 19 -4.03 -9.28 6.03
N VAL A 20 -3.47 -9.86 4.97
CA VAL A 20 -2.02 -10.11 4.89
C VAL A 20 -1.27 -8.78 4.75
N LEU A 21 -1.79 -7.84 3.96
CA LEU A 21 -1.20 -6.51 3.87
C LEU A 21 -1.25 -5.77 5.21
N SER A 22 -2.38 -5.84 5.93
CA SER A 22 -2.52 -5.28 7.29
C SER A 22 -1.48 -5.86 8.26
N SER A 23 -1.32 -7.19 8.27
CA SER A 23 -0.33 -7.88 9.11
C SER A 23 1.09 -7.45 8.76
N LEU A 24 1.41 -7.36 7.47
CA LEU A 24 2.74 -6.95 7.01
C LEU A 24 3.04 -5.50 7.41
N LEU A 25 2.08 -4.59 7.27
CA LEU A 25 2.24 -3.20 7.71
C LEU A 25 2.34 -3.09 9.24
N SER A 26 1.65 -3.96 9.99
CA SER A 26 1.74 -4.03 11.45
C SER A 26 3.12 -4.49 11.91
N GLN A 27 3.74 -5.43 11.19
CA GLN A 27 5.10 -5.90 11.48
C GLN A 27 6.15 -4.79 11.36
N LEU A 28 5.92 -3.78 10.52
CA LEU A 28 6.80 -2.61 10.39
C LEU A 28 6.77 -1.68 11.61
N LEU A 29 5.79 -1.85 12.52
CA LEU A 29 5.67 -1.08 13.76
C LEU A 29 6.33 -1.78 14.95
N LEU A 30 6.78 -3.02 14.79
CA LEU A 30 7.38 -3.78 15.87
C LEU A 30 8.83 -3.30 16.16
N PRO A 31 9.29 -3.38 17.42
CA PRO A 31 10.68 -3.05 17.76
C PRO A 31 11.70 -4.13 17.33
N ASP A 32 11.27 -5.19 16.64
CA ASP A 32 12.13 -6.26 16.14
C ASP A 32 12.70 -5.93 14.75
N THR A 33 14.00 -5.69 14.69
CA THR A 33 14.72 -5.35 13.45
C THR A 33 14.67 -6.47 12.40
N ASN A 34 14.70 -7.74 12.80
CA ASN A 34 14.66 -8.87 11.86
C ASN A 34 13.27 -9.00 11.24
N THR A 35 12.23 -8.87 12.07
CA THR A 35 10.83 -8.87 11.61
C THR A 35 10.56 -7.70 10.66
N VAL A 36 10.99 -6.49 11.03
CA VAL A 36 10.84 -5.30 10.19
C VAL A 36 11.55 -5.49 8.84
N LYS A 37 12.81 -5.96 8.83
CA LYS A 37 13.55 -6.21 7.58
C LYS A 37 12.86 -7.24 6.68
N ALA A 38 12.33 -8.32 7.25
CA ALA A 38 11.61 -9.34 6.50
C ALA A 38 10.31 -8.78 5.88
N ALA A 39 9.51 -8.05 6.68
CA ALA A 39 8.29 -7.39 6.23
C ALA A 39 8.58 -6.35 5.14
N GLU A 40 9.63 -5.54 5.29
CA GLU A 40 10.05 -4.59 4.26
C GLU A 40 10.39 -5.26 2.93
N ASN A 41 11.11 -6.38 2.96
CA ASN A 41 11.51 -7.09 1.74
C ASN A 41 10.28 -7.64 1.00
N GLN A 42 9.31 -8.19 1.73
CA GLN A 42 8.04 -8.62 1.16
C GLN A 42 7.24 -7.42 0.61
N LEU A 43 7.16 -6.32 1.36
CA LEU A 43 6.49 -5.10 0.91
C LEU A 43 7.14 -4.55 -0.37
N LYS A 44 8.47 -4.50 -0.44
CA LYS A 44 9.22 -4.02 -1.61
C LYS A 44 8.85 -4.80 -2.88
N ALA A 45 8.59 -6.10 -2.78
CA ALA A 45 8.13 -6.90 -3.92
C ALA A 45 6.71 -6.49 -4.35
N TYR A 46 5.79 -6.32 -3.40
CA TYR A 46 4.41 -5.87 -3.67
C TYR A 46 4.35 -4.48 -4.31
N LEU A 47 5.15 -3.52 -3.81
CA LEU A 47 5.14 -2.13 -4.27
C LEU A 47 5.67 -1.93 -5.70
N LYS A 48 6.23 -2.96 -6.34
CA LYS A 48 6.61 -2.91 -7.77
C LYS A 48 5.40 -2.95 -8.70
N ASN A 49 4.25 -3.41 -8.22
CA ASN A 49 3.03 -3.55 -9.00
C ASN A 49 2.09 -2.35 -8.77
N PRO A 50 1.53 -1.71 -9.81
CA PRO A 50 0.55 -0.62 -9.63
C PRO A 50 -0.69 -1.03 -8.83
N LEU A 51 -1.04 -2.33 -8.77
CA LEU A 51 -2.13 -2.83 -7.92
C LEU A 51 -1.92 -2.55 -6.42
N CYS A 52 -0.68 -2.26 -6.00
CA CYS A 52 -0.39 -1.86 -4.62
C CYS A 52 -1.17 -0.61 -4.18
N ILE A 53 -1.52 0.28 -5.11
CA ILE A 53 -2.24 1.52 -4.82
C ILE A 53 -3.62 1.20 -4.23
N ALA A 54 -4.37 0.27 -4.83
CA ALA A 54 -5.70 -0.10 -4.36
C ALA A 54 -5.64 -0.74 -2.97
N GLY A 55 -4.68 -1.64 -2.74
CA GLY A 55 -4.50 -2.27 -1.42
C GLY A 55 -4.13 -1.26 -0.34
N LEU A 56 -3.20 -0.34 -0.63
CA LEU A 56 -2.80 0.71 0.31
C LEU A 56 -3.94 1.69 0.62
N LEU A 57 -4.75 2.07 -0.38
CA LEU A 57 -5.94 2.90 -0.17
C LEU A 57 -6.97 2.20 0.72
N GLN A 58 -7.18 0.90 0.53
CA GLN A 58 -8.08 0.13 1.39
C GLN A 58 -7.58 0.10 2.85
N GLN A 59 -6.28 -0.09 3.08
CA GLN A 59 -5.71 -0.05 4.44
C GLN A 59 -5.86 1.33 5.07
N LEU A 60 -5.58 2.38 4.30
CA LEU A 60 -5.76 3.76 4.76
C LEU A 60 -7.22 4.04 5.13
N ALA A 61 -8.20 3.53 4.38
CA ALA A 61 -9.60 3.84 4.63
C ALA A 61 -10.26 3.00 5.73
N LYS A 62 -9.85 1.74 5.92
CA LYS A 62 -10.60 0.76 6.72
C LYS A 62 -9.84 0.15 7.89
N ASN A 63 -8.52 0.32 7.98
CA ASN A 63 -7.77 -0.39 9.01
C ASN A 63 -8.03 0.21 10.40
N PRO A 64 -8.38 -0.59 11.42
CA PRO A 64 -8.65 -0.07 12.76
C PRO A 64 -7.39 0.50 13.44
N ASN A 65 -6.20 0.00 13.09
CA ASN A 65 -4.95 0.44 13.70
C ASN A 65 -4.43 1.72 13.03
N PRO A 66 -4.35 2.86 13.76
CA PRO A 66 -3.90 4.13 13.19
C PRO A 66 -2.44 4.09 12.74
N GLY A 67 -1.57 3.31 13.38
CA GLY A 67 -0.19 3.13 12.93
C GLY A 67 -0.11 2.46 11.56
N VAL A 68 -0.97 1.46 11.31
CA VAL A 68 -1.06 0.81 10.00
C VAL A 68 -1.58 1.78 8.94
N ARG A 69 -2.62 2.57 9.26
CA ARG A 69 -3.12 3.62 8.36
C ARG A 69 -2.04 4.65 8.04
N GLN A 70 -1.24 5.05 9.03
CA GLN A 70 -0.14 6.00 8.85
C GLN A 70 0.92 5.45 7.89
N ILE A 71 1.41 4.22 8.12
CA ILE A 71 2.38 3.59 7.22
C ILE A 71 1.79 3.43 5.82
N ALA A 72 0.52 3.00 5.71
CA ALA A 72 -0.15 2.88 4.42
C ALA A 72 -0.16 4.21 3.66
N ALA A 73 -0.49 5.33 4.32
CA ALA A 73 -0.46 6.67 3.74
C ALA A 73 0.95 7.08 3.29
N VAL A 74 1.96 6.91 4.13
CA VAL A 74 3.36 7.25 3.80
C VAL A 74 3.84 6.47 2.58
N VAL A 75 3.57 5.16 2.56
CA VAL A 75 3.99 4.27 1.47
C VAL A 75 3.22 4.60 0.18
N LEU A 76 1.92 4.86 0.28
CA LEU A 76 1.07 5.25 -0.85
C LEU A 76 1.60 6.54 -1.51
N ARG A 77 1.88 7.58 -0.72
CA ARG A 77 2.43 8.85 -1.20
C ARG A 77 3.73 8.66 -1.98
N LYS A 78 4.61 7.78 -1.48
CA LYS A 78 5.89 7.46 -2.15
C LYS A 78 5.74 6.66 -3.45
N ARG A 79 4.63 5.93 -3.65
CA ARG A 79 4.47 4.99 -4.78
C ARG A 79 3.48 5.47 -5.84
N VAL A 80 2.49 6.26 -5.47
CA VAL A 80 1.44 6.72 -6.38
C VAL A 80 2.02 7.49 -7.57
N SER A 81 3.02 8.35 -7.36
CA SER A 81 3.67 9.14 -8.42
C SER A 81 4.37 8.26 -9.45
N GLY A 82 5.11 7.23 -9.00
CA GLY A 82 5.84 6.31 -9.87
C GLY A 82 4.94 5.41 -10.71
N HIS A 83 3.76 5.07 -10.21
CA HIS A 83 2.79 4.23 -10.92
C HIS A 83 1.70 5.02 -11.65
N TRP A 84 1.61 6.34 -11.46
CA TRP A 84 0.54 7.18 -11.98
C TRP A 84 0.29 7.02 -13.48
N LYS A 85 1.37 7.01 -14.27
CA LYS A 85 1.31 6.86 -15.73
C LYS A 85 0.77 5.49 -16.18
N ARG A 86 0.86 4.48 -15.32
CA ARG A 86 0.41 3.09 -15.58
C ARG A 86 -1.06 2.87 -15.23
N LEU A 87 -1.68 3.81 -14.52
CA LEU A 87 -3.12 3.80 -14.24
C LEU A 87 -3.89 4.37 -15.43
N ASP A 88 -5.05 3.76 -15.72
CA ASP A 88 -6.02 4.31 -16.65
C ASP A 88 -6.77 5.52 -16.04
N ALA A 89 -7.61 6.18 -16.84
CA ALA A 89 -8.34 7.37 -16.40
C ALA A 89 -9.29 7.08 -15.23
N ALA A 90 -9.99 5.94 -15.27
CA ALA A 90 -10.92 5.52 -14.23
C ALA A 90 -10.20 5.29 -12.89
N ALA A 91 -9.11 4.53 -12.89
CA ALA A 91 -8.32 4.28 -11.68
C ALA A 91 -7.73 5.58 -11.12
N ARG A 92 -7.24 6.50 -11.96
CA ARG A 92 -6.75 7.81 -11.49
C ARG A 92 -7.85 8.60 -10.78
N THR A 93 -9.08 8.58 -11.30
CA THR A 93 -10.23 9.25 -10.67
C THR A 93 -10.54 8.64 -9.31
N VAL A 94 -10.61 7.31 -9.23
CA VAL A 94 -10.84 6.59 -7.96
C VAL A 94 -9.76 6.91 -6.93
N VAL A 95 -8.49 6.94 -7.33
CA VAL A 95 -7.37 7.27 -6.43
C VAL A 95 -7.50 8.70 -5.90
N LYS A 96 -7.80 9.68 -6.75
CA LYS A 96 -8.02 11.07 -6.31
C LYS A 96 -9.18 11.18 -5.33
N GLN A 97 -10.32 10.59 -5.66
CA GLN A 97 -11.51 10.60 -4.79
C GLN A 97 -11.22 9.94 -3.45
N SER A 98 -10.52 8.81 -3.44
CA SER A 98 -10.16 8.08 -2.21
C SER A 98 -9.20 8.89 -1.32
N LEU A 99 -8.21 9.57 -1.91
CA LEU A 99 -7.29 10.44 -1.17
C LEU A 99 -8.01 11.66 -0.58
N LEU A 100 -8.88 12.30 -1.35
CA LEU A 100 -9.70 13.42 -0.87
C LEU A 100 -10.62 13.00 0.26
N HIS A 101 -11.28 11.85 0.11
CA HIS A 101 -12.13 11.29 1.15
C HIS A 101 -11.32 11.00 2.43
N ALA A 102 -10.14 10.35 2.31
CA ALA A 102 -9.28 10.08 3.45
C ALA A 102 -8.83 11.35 4.19
N LEU A 103 -8.57 12.45 3.48
CA LEU A 103 -8.24 13.74 4.11
C LEU A 103 -9.40 14.33 4.91
N GLN A 104 -10.63 14.07 4.49
CA GLN A 104 -11.85 14.58 5.15
C GLN A 104 -12.28 13.72 6.34
N THR A 105 -12.11 12.39 6.25
CA THR A 105 -12.66 11.45 7.23
C THR A 105 -11.66 10.94 8.26
N GLU A 106 -10.36 10.99 7.98
CA GLU A 106 -9.37 10.47 8.92
C GLU A 106 -9.30 11.32 10.18
N GLY A 107 -9.54 10.70 11.34
CA GLY A 107 -9.51 11.35 12.66
C GLY A 107 -8.10 11.62 13.16
N GLU A 108 -7.13 10.78 12.79
CA GLU A 108 -5.76 10.87 13.29
C GLU A 108 -4.91 11.91 12.55
N ARG A 109 -4.39 12.89 13.29
CA ARG A 109 -3.58 13.98 12.72
C ARG A 109 -2.32 13.47 12.02
N ALA A 110 -1.66 12.46 12.60
CA ALA A 110 -0.45 11.86 12.03
C ALA A 110 -0.73 11.15 10.69
N VAL A 111 -1.88 10.46 10.59
CA VAL A 111 -2.31 9.80 9.36
C VAL A 111 -2.67 10.85 8.29
N ARG A 112 -3.49 11.85 8.63
CA ARG A 112 -3.84 12.95 7.70
C ARG A 112 -2.60 13.62 7.10
N LYS A 113 -1.61 13.95 7.95
CA LYS A 113 -0.34 14.56 7.51
C LYS A 113 0.48 13.66 6.59
N SER A 114 0.29 12.35 6.66
CA SER A 114 1.01 11.38 5.83
C SER A 114 0.43 11.27 4.41
N VAL A 115 -0.82 11.70 4.21
CA VAL A 115 -1.52 11.68 2.91
C VAL A 115 -1.10 12.86 2.02
N VAL A 116 -0.78 14.03 2.62
CA VAL A 116 -0.34 15.27 1.93
C VAL A 116 1.18 15.36 1.75
#